data_AF-A0A1B7WVZ9-F1
#
_entry.id   AF-A0A1B7WVZ9-F1
#
_cell.length_a   1.000
_cell.length_b   1.000
_cell.length_c   1.000
_cell.angle_alpha   90.00
_cell.angle_beta   90.00
_cell.angle_gamma   90.00
#
_symmetry.space_group_name_H-M   'P 1'
#
loop_
_entity.id
_entity.type
_entity.pdbx_description
1 polymer ?
#
loop_
_entity_poly.entity_id
_entity_poly.type
_entity_poly.pdbx_seq_one_letter_code
_entity_poly.pdbx_strand_id
1 'polypeptide(L)'
;MAAATAITSRRGNDQFRGLFTDTWDITATLDSASVGIAGTATDTVAVPGVALGDMVLGMSIGVSEAGLVRRAYVSAANVVTIATYNPTGAAVDLASTTLQLVVARAVV
;
A
#
# COMPACT_ATOMS: atom_id res chain seq x y z
N MET A 1 1.98 -14.07 -0.82
CA MET A 1 2.67 -12.78 -0.80
C MET A 1 2.99 -12.41 -2.22
N ALA A 2 2.35 -11.35 -2.73
CA ALA A 2 2.59 -10.81 -4.06
C ALA A 2 3.44 -9.53 -3.98
N ALA A 3 4.20 -9.25 -5.04
CA ALA A 3 4.90 -7.99 -5.21
C ALA A 3 4.16 -7.16 -6.26
N ALA A 4 3.93 -5.88 -5.97
CA ALA A 4 3.35 -4.97 -6.93
C ALA A 4 4.30 -4.74 -8.12
N THR A 5 3.72 -4.48 -9.28
CA THR A 5 4.41 -4.27 -10.56
C THR A 5 4.00 -2.92 -11.17
N ALA A 6 4.61 -2.53 -12.29
CA ALA A 6 4.32 -1.25 -12.98
C ALA A 6 4.34 -0.03 -12.04
N ILE A 7 5.27 -0.04 -11.07
CA ILE A 7 5.32 0.96 -10.02
C ILE A 7 5.85 2.28 -10.60
N THR A 8 5.05 3.32 -10.49
CA THR A 8 5.46 4.71 -10.69
C THR A 8 5.36 5.43 -9.36
N SER A 9 6.37 6.24 -9.04
CA SER A 9 6.37 7.06 -7.82
C SER A 9 6.87 8.45 -8.14
N ARG A 10 6.13 9.45 -7.67
CA ARG A 10 6.56 10.86 -7.71
C ARG A 10 6.87 11.29 -6.29
N ARG A 11 8.09 11.79 -6.08
CA ARG A 11 8.49 12.42 -4.82
C ARG A 11 8.39 13.95 -4.93
N GLY A 12 7.84 14.60 -3.92
CA GLY A 12 7.75 16.05 -3.79
C GLY A 12 7.01 16.45 -2.52
N ASN A 13 6.95 17.73 -2.16
CA ASN A 13 6.19 18.18 -0.97
C ASN A 13 5.27 19.37 -1.25
N ASP A 14 4.97 19.64 -2.53
CA ASP A 14 4.34 20.88 -2.98
C ASP A 14 3.02 21.20 -2.29
N GLN A 15 2.22 20.18 -1.95
CA GLN A 15 0.89 20.34 -1.32
C GLN A 15 0.91 20.32 0.22
N PHE A 16 2.02 19.93 0.85
CA PHE A 16 2.08 19.72 2.31
C PHE A 16 3.32 20.35 2.98
N ARG A 17 3.83 21.43 2.38
CA ARG A 17 4.99 22.14 2.91
C ARG A 17 4.74 22.57 4.36
N GLY A 18 5.72 22.31 5.22
CA GLY A 18 5.68 22.64 6.65
C GLY A 18 5.24 21.49 7.57
N LEU A 19 4.49 20.50 7.05
CA LEU A 19 4.14 19.29 7.81
C LEU A 19 5.02 18.10 7.41
N PHE A 20 5.32 17.98 6.12
CA PHE A 20 6.10 16.88 5.57
C PHE A 20 7.34 17.37 4.81
N THR A 21 8.49 16.73 5.03
CA THR A 21 9.71 17.00 4.24
C THR A 21 9.56 16.45 2.83
N ASP A 22 8.97 15.25 2.74
CA ASP A 22 8.80 14.49 1.52
C ASP A 22 7.42 13.85 1.50
N THR A 23 6.80 13.82 0.33
CA THR A 23 5.62 13.01 0.05
C THR A 23 5.85 12.20 -1.22
N TRP A 24 5.23 11.02 -1.26
CA TRP A 24 5.23 10.12 -2.41
C TRP A 24 3.79 9.91 -2.86
N ASP A 25 3.56 10.17 -4.14
CA ASP A 25 2.36 9.74 -4.86
C ASP A 25 2.74 8.53 -5.72
N ILE A 26 2.16 7.37 -5.42
CA ILE A 26 2.56 6.08 -5.98
C ILE A 26 1.37 5.46 -6.68
N THR A 27 1.59 4.97 -7.89
CA THR A 27 0.66 4.10 -8.61
C THR A 27 1.36 2.81 -8.98
N ALA A 28 0.72 1.68 -8.72
CA ALA A 28 1.25 0.35 -9.02
C ALA A 28 0.13 -0.60 -9.46
N THR A 29 0.48 -1.70 -10.11
CA THR A 29 -0.42 -2.82 -10.35
C THR A 29 -0.20 -3.86 -9.26
N LEU A 30 -1.29 -4.30 -8.61
CA LEU A 30 -1.26 -5.35 -7.61
C LEU A 30 -2.20 -6.47 -8.02
N ASP A 31 -1.65 -7.69 -8.02
CA ASP A 31 -2.39 -8.94 -8.19
C ASP A 31 -2.19 -9.76 -6.91
N SER A 32 -3.09 -9.55 -5.94
CA SER A 32 -3.01 -10.22 -4.64
C SER A 32 -3.45 -11.67 -4.79
N ALA A 33 -2.70 -12.59 -4.20
CA ALA A 33 -3.13 -13.99 -4.11
C ALA A 33 -4.42 -14.11 -3.27
N SER A 34 -5.26 -15.09 -3.60
CA SER A 34 -6.46 -15.41 -2.83
C SER A 34 -6.15 -15.59 -1.33
N VAL A 35 -7.00 -14.99 -0.49
CA VAL A 35 -6.89 -15.06 0.97
C VAL A 35 -7.99 -15.97 1.51
N GLY A 36 -7.59 -17.05 2.16
CA GLY A 36 -8.51 -18.01 2.79
C GLY A 36 -9.34 -17.43 3.94
N ILE A 37 -10.31 -18.21 4.42
CA ILE A 37 -11.22 -17.84 5.52
C ILE A 37 -10.42 -17.56 6.80
N ALA A 38 -10.72 -16.44 7.47
CA ALA A 38 -9.98 -15.97 8.65
C ALA A 38 -8.46 -15.85 8.42
N GLY A 39 -8.02 -15.83 7.17
CA GLY A 39 -6.63 -15.82 6.77
C GLY A 39 -6.03 -14.42 6.75
N THR A 40 -4.70 -14.38 6.76
CA THR A 40 -3.93 -13.15 6.59
C THR A 40 -2.96 -13.30 5.43
N ALA A 41 -2.75 -12.21 4.70
CA ALA A 41 -1.75 -12.14 3.65
C ALA A 41 -1.00 -10.81 3.72
N THR A 42 0.21 -10.79 3.16
CA THR A 42 1.01 -9.59 3.02
C THR A 42 1.46 -9.44 1.58
N ASP A 43 1.37 -8.23 1.04
CA ASP A 43 1.89 -7.87 -0.27
C ASP A 43 2.87 -6.69 -0.12
N THR A 44 3.80 -6.54 -1.06
CA THR A 44 4.85 -5.51 -0.99
C THR A 44 4.88 -4.62 -2.21
N VAL A 45 5.10 -3.33 -1.99
CA VAL A 45 5.33 -2.32 -3.03
C VAL A 45 6.72 -1.74 -2.81
N ALA A 46 7.58 -1.83 -3.82
CA ALA A 46 8.91 -1.22 -3.80
C ALA A 46 8.79 0.29 -4.08
N VAL A 47 9.07 1.12 -3.08
CA VAL A 47 8.95 2.58 -3.17
C VAL A 47 10.29 3.21 -2.80
N PRO A 48 11.15 3.56 -3.76
CA PRO A 48 12.45 4.14 -3.45
C PRO A 48 12.36 5.42 -2.59
N GLY A 49 13.18 5.48 -1.53
CA GLY A 49 13.35 6.64 -0.68
C GLY A 49 12.49 6.66 0.59
N VAL A 50 11.45 5.82 0.71
CA VAL A 50 10.70 5.69 1.97
C VAL A 50 11.55 4.96 3.02
N ALA A 51 11.32 5.27 4.28
CA ALA A 51 12.02 4.70 5.43
C ALA A 51 11.05 4.43 6.58
N LEU A 52 11.48 3.59 7.52
CA LEU A 52 10.71 3.34 8.75
C LEU A 52 10.41 4.65 9.46
N GLY A 53 9.14 4.82 9.89
CA GLY A 53 8.63 6.06 10.47
C GLY A 53 7.86 6.94 9.48
N ASP A 54 8.02 6.73 8.17
CA ASP A 54 7.16 7.38 7.17
C ASP A 54 5.72 6.88 7.28
N MET A 55 4.77 7.80 7.12
CA MET A 55 3.35 7.55 7.30
C MET A 55 2.70 7.21 5.96
N VAL A 56 1.87 6.16 5.92
CA VAL A 56 0.95 5.95 4.79
C VAL A 56 -0.32 6.72 5.09
N LEU A 57 -0.55 7.81 4.35
CA LEU A 57 -1.69 8.70 4.54
C LEU A 57 -2.97 8.15 3.91
N GLY A 58 -2.83 7.37 2.84
CA GLY A 58 -3.96 6.81 2.13
C GLY A 58 -3.56 5.64 1.23
N MET A 59 -4.53 4.74 1.03
CA MET A 59 -4.46 3.63 0.10
C MET A 59 -5.80 3.54 -0.62
N SER A 60 -5.74 3.38 -1.94
CA SER A 60 -6.91 3.15 -2.80
C SER A 60 -6.65 1.97 -3.71
N ILE A 61 -7.68 1.17 -3.98
CA ILE A 61 -7.63 0.01 -4.86
C ILE A 61 -8.77 0.06 -5.88
N GLY A 62 -8.48 -0.30 -7.13
CA GLY A 62 -9.44 -0.23 -8.25
C GLY A 62 -10.48 -1.35 -8.32
N VAL A 63 -10.61 -2.20 -7.29
CA VAL A 63 -11.64 -3.25 -7.20
C VAL A 63 -12.33 -3.22 -5.85
N SER A 64 -13.52 -3.82 -5.76
CA SER A 64 -14.17 -4.03 -4.47
C SER A 64 -13.32 -4.95 -3.59
N GLU A 65 -13.07 -4.55 -2.35
CA GLU A 65 -12.35 -5.38 -1.38
C GLU A 65 -13.16 -6.59 -0.90
N ALA A 66 -14.45 -6.68 -1.26
CA ALA A 66 -15.32 -7.82 -0.96
C ALA A 66 -15.32 -8.22 0.53
N GLY A 67 -15.17 -7.26 1.44
CA GLY A 67 -15.16 -7.47 2.89
C GLY A 67 -13.78 -7.75 3.50
N LEU A 68 -12.70 -7.75 2.70
CA LEU A 68 -11.33 -7.77 3.22
C LEU A 68 -11.01 -6.50 4.00
N VAL A 69 -10.16 -6.62 5.02
CA VAL A 69 -9.63 -5.50 5.80
C VAL A 69 -8.16 -5.35 5.46
N ARG A 70 -7.78 -4.17 4.95
CA ARG A 70 -6.43 -3.95 4.41
C ARG A 70 -5.81 -2.68 4.98
N ARG A 71 -4.53 -2.77 5.33
CA ARG A 71 -3.74 -1.63 5.84
C ARG A 71 -2.36 -1.62 5.20
N ALA A 72 -2.00 -0.48 4.63
CA ALA A 72 -0.64 -0.22 4.16
C ALA A 72 0.20 0.46 5.24
N TYR A 73 1.49 0.11 5.33
CA TYR A 73 2.47 0.75 6.20
C TYR A 73 3.88 0.59 5.64
N VAL A 74 4.80 1.50 5.98
CA VAL A 74 6.22 1.37 5.60
C VAL A 74 6.87 0.35 6.53
N SER A 75 7.27 -0.79 5.98
CA SER A 75 7.76 -1.95 6.76
C SER A 75 9.29 -2.05 6.78
N ALA A 76 9.96 -1.43 5.82
CA ALA A 76 11.42 -1.34 5.73
C ALA A 76 11.84 -0.18 4.83
N ALA A 77 13.14 0.06 4.74
CA ALA A 77 13.69 1.00 3.76
C ALA A 77 13.28 0.57 2.34
N ASN A 78 12.73 1.52 1.59
CA ASN A 78 12.21 1.35 0.23
C ASN A 78 11.02 0.39 0.07
N VAL A 79 10.34 -0.01 1.16
CA VAL A 79 9.27 -1.01 1.10
C VAL A 79 8.03 -0.55 1.85
N VAL A 80 6.91 -0.54 1.14
CA VAL A 80 5.56 -0.45 1.72
C VAL A 80 4.93 -1.84 1.71
N THR A 81 4.38 -2.27 2.84
CA THR A 81 3.67 -3.54 2.96
C THR A 81 2.18 -3.28 3.13
N ILE A 82 1.37 -4.06 2.42
CA ILE A 82 -0.08 -4.12 2.57
C ILE A 82 -0.38 -5.40 3.35
N ALA A 83 -0.86 -5.24 4.58
CA ALA A 83 -1.38 -6.34 5.37
C ALA A 83 -2.88 -6.49 5.09
N THR A 84 -3.28 -7.69 4.73
CA THR A 84 -4.66 -8.05 4.41
C THR A 84 -5.14 -9.10 5.41
N TYR A 85 -6.33 -8.90 5.96
CA TYR A 85 -7.05 -9.86 6.77
C TYR A 85 -8.41 -10.15 6.13
N ASN A 86 -8.79 -11.42 6.07
CA ASN A 86 -10.08 -11.87 5.56
C ASN A 86 -11.02 -12.28 6.71
N PRO A 87 -11.89 -11.39 7.20
CA PRO A 87 -12.89 -11.73 8.22
C PRO A 87 -14.13 -12.44 7.66
N THR A 88 -14.20 -12.67 6.35
CA THR A 88 -15.41 -13.21 5.71
C THR A 88 -15.56 -14.72 5.89
N GLY A 89 -16.71 -15.27 5.50
CA GLY A 89 -17.00 -16.70 5.57
C GLY A 89 -16.49 -17.53 4.39
N ALA A 90 -15.79 -16.94 3.42
CA ALA A 90 -15.26 -17.62 2.25
C ALA A 90 -13.86 -17.12 1.89
N ALA A 91 -13.14 -17.86 1.04
CA ALA A 91 -11.93 -17.33 0.43
C ALA A 91 -12.28 -16.17 -0.52
N VAL A 92 -11.47 -15.12 -0.51
CA VAL A 92 -11.65 -13.97 -1.40
C VAL A 92 -10.46 -13.90 -2.34
N ASP A 93 -10.74 -13.78 -3.63
CA ASP A 93 -9.75 -13.60 -4.69
C ASP A 93 -10.05 -12.28 -5.41
N LEU A 94 -9.08 -11.37 -5.41
CA LEU A 94 -9.25 -10.05 -6.01
C LEU A 94 -8.66 -10.08 -7.41
N ALA A 95 -9.35 -9.47 -8.37
CA ALA A 95 -8.77 -9.27 -9.70
C ALA A 95 -7.56 -8.33 -9.63
N SER A 96 -6.55 -8.60 -10.46
CA SER A 96 -5.43 -7.68 -10.69
C SER A 96 -5.93 -6.27 -11.00
N THR A 97 -5.35 -5.28 -10.34
CA THR A 97 -5.86 -3.91 -10.40
C THR A 97 -4.81 -2.85 -10.09
N THR A 98 -5.17 -1.60 -10.31
CA THR A 98 -4.36 -0.45 -9.94
C THR A 98 -4.53 -0.13 -8.45
N LEU A 99 -3.40 0.02 -7.78
CA LEU A 99 -3.24 0.48 -6.40
C LEU A 99 -2.66 1.90 -6.44
N GLN A 100 -3.22 2.78 -5.62
CA GLN A 100 -2.65 4.11 -5.37
C GLN A 100 -2.29 4.24 -3.89
N LEU A 101 -1.12 4.80 -3.60
CA LEU A 101 -0.65 5.06 -2.24
C LEU A 101 -0.17 6.51 -2.13
N VAL A 102 -0.50 7.12 -0.99
CA VAL A 102 0.08 8.40 -0.58
C VAL A 102 0.90 8.16 0.68
N VAL A 103 2.20 8.44 0.61
CA VAL A 103 3.14 8.28 1.73
C VAL A 103 3.77 9.64 2.05
N ALA A 104 4.07 9.90 3.31
CA ALA A 104 4.69 11.16 3.72
C ALA A 104 5.66 11.00 4.89
N ARG A 105 6.72 11.80 4.87
CA ARG A 105 7.72 11.90 5.95
C ARG A 105 7.52 13.20 6.71
N ALA A 106 7.23 13.11 8.01
CA ALA A 106 7.05 14.27 8.87
C ALA A 106 8.37 15.03 9.11
N VAL A 107 8.26 16.33 9.39
CA VAL A 107 9.41 17.25 9.62
C VAL A 107 10.09 17.05 10.99
N VAL A 108 9.61 16.11 11.80
CA VAL A 108 10.03 15.87 13.20
C VAL A 108 11.53 15.70 13.38
#